data_AF-Q0UF83-F1
#
_entry.id   AF-Q0UF83-F1
#
_cell.length_a   1.000
_cell.length_b   1.000
_cell.length_c   1.000
_cell.angle_alpha   90.00
_cell.angle_beta   90.00
_cell.angle_gamma   90.00
#
_symmetry.space_group_name_H-M   'P 1'
#
loop_
_entity.id
_entity.type
_entity.pdbx_description
1 polymer ?
#
loop_
_entity_poly.entity_id
_entity_poly.type
_entity_poly.pdbx_seq_one_letter_code
_entity_poly.pdbx_strand_id
1 'polypeptide(L)'
;MTKGILWVSSRITQPDKLSPEKFCKWYEDVHIQEVLVLPSLPSAIRWEAMSPQPGPDTLSTSAPWLTVYEMTDVDYRNSPAFRALNGQTPPPQELLDEIFKNARFDTRFYQEVQNYENPNVTGAPADGAFLISAALQPPASTEAIADFNKWYADEHLAMLAKAPGYVRTRSAA
;
A
#
# COMPACT_ATOMS: atom_id res chain seq x y z
N MET A 1 17.36 11.14 -2.60
CA MET A 1 16.07 10.59 -3.05
C MET A 1 15.54 9.76 -1.90
N THR A 2 14.32 10.06 -1.47
CA THR A 2 13.71 9.50 -0.27
C THR A 2 12.83 8.33 -0.68
N LYS A 3 13.40 7.13 -0.86
CA LYS A 3 12.66 5.95 -1.32
C LYS A 3 11.48 5.67 -0.38
N GLY A 4 10.36 5.23 -0.93
CA GLY A 4 9.15 4.98 -0.15
C GLY A 4 8.10 4.21 -0.92
N ILE A 5 6.87 4.27 -0.40
CA ILE A 5 5.69 3.68 -1.03
C ILE A 5 4.51 4.64 -0.99
N LEU A 6 3.68 4.57 -2.02
CA LEU A 6 2.30 5.05 -1.99
C LEU A 6 1.40 3.84 -1.72
N TRP A 7 0.74 3.87 -0.56
CA TRP A 7 -0.15 2.82 -0.09
C TRP A 7 -1.60 3.29 -0.24
N VAL A 8 -2.42 2.55 -0.98
CA VAL A 8 -3.81 2.93 -1.29
C VAL A 8 -4.75 1.77 -0.98
N SER A 9 -5.43 1.83 0.15
CA SER A 9 -6.54 0.92 0.43
C SER A 9 -7.82 1.47 -0.20
N SER A 10 -8.63 0.58 -0.76
CA SER A 10 -9.85 0.98 -1.45
C SER A 10 -11.02 0.04 -1.18
N ARG A 11 -12.22 0.61 -1.26
CA ARG A 11 -13.49 -0.06 -0.97
C ARG A 11 -14.63 0.59 -1.73
N ILE A 12 -15.63 -0.19 -2.11
CA ILE A 12 -16.89 0.32 -2.64
C ILE A 12 -17.77 0.77 -1.46
N THR A 13 -18.35 1.97 -1.56
CA THR A 13 -19.25 2.54 -0.55
C THR A 13 -20.72 2.48 -0.97
N GLN A 14 -20.99 2.28 -2.26
CA GLN A 14 -22.34 2.18 -2.83
C GLN A 14 -22.44 0.94 -3.73
N PRO A 15 -22.55 -0.28 -3.15
CA PRO A 15 -22.52 -1.53 -3.93
C PRO A 15 -23.68 -1.67 -4.92
N ASP A 16 -24.81 -0.99 -4.68
CA ASP A 16 -25.94 -0.95 -5.62
C ASP A 16 -25.66 -0.12 -6.89
N LYS A 17 -24.61 0.71 -6.88
CA LYS A 17 -24.25 1.63 -7.97
C LYS A 17 -22.94 1.30 -8.66
N LEU A 18 -22.05 0.58 -7.97
CA LEU A 18 -20.73 0.20 -8.47
C LEU A 18 -20.44 -1.25 -8.09
N SER A 19 -20.25 -2.10 -9.10
CA SER A 19 -19.88 -3.49 -8.88
C SER A 19 -18.36 -3.64 -8.65
N PRO A 20 -17.93 -4.67 -7.90
CA PRO A 20 -16.51 -5.02 -7.76
C PRO A 20 -15.79 -5.15 -9.11
N GLU A 21 -16.41 -5.80 -10.08
CA GLU A 21 -15.81 -6.05 -11.41
C GLU A 21 -15.57 -4.74 -12.17
N LYS A 22 -16.55 -3.83 -12.17
CA LYS A 22 -16.40 -2.52 -12.81
C LYS A 22 -15.31 -1.70 -12.12
N PHE A 23 -15.28 -1.71 -10.79
CA PHE A 23 -14.28 -1.00 -10.01
C PHE A 23 -12.86 -1.52 -10.26
N CYS A 24 -12.65 -2.84 -10.15
CA CYS A 24 -11.34 -3.46 -10.35
C CYS A 24 -10.87 -3.30 -11.79
N LYS A 25 -11.75 -3.47 -12.79
CA LYS A 25 -11.42 -3.25 -14.20
C LYS A 25 -10.90 -1.84 -14.45
N TRP A 26 -11.62 -0.81 -13.98
CA TRP A 26 -11.14 0.57 -14.12
C TRP A 26 -9.80 0.78 -13.41
N TYR A 27 -9.66 0.27 -12.18
CA TYR A 27 -8.46 0.50 -11.38
C TYR A 27 -7.23 -0.14 -12.05
N GLU A 28 -7.36 -1.37 -12.52
CA GLU A 28 -6.27 -2.18 -13.07
C GLU A 28 -5.90 -1.77 -14.50
N ASP A 29 -6.90 -1.56 -15.36
CA ASP A 29 -6.67 -1.30 -16.78
C ASP A 29 -6.34 0.18 -17.06
N VAL A 30 -6.80 1.09 -16.20
CA VAL A 30 -6.69 2.54 -16.42
C VAL A 30 -5.90 3.21 -15.32
N HIS A 31 -6.41 3.19 -14.08
CA HIS A 31 -5.89 4.06 -13.03
C HIS A 31 -4.43 3.75 -12.64
N ILE A 32 -4.07 2.47 -12.49
CA ILE A 32 -2.68 2.07 -12.21
C ILE A 32 -1.74 2.60 -13.31
N GLN A 33 -2.15 2.53 -14.58
CA GLN A 33 -1.31 2.99 -15.69
C GLN A 33 -1.11 4.51 -15.66
N GLU A 34 -2.16 5.29 -15.35
CA GLU A 34 -2.06 6.74 -15.15
C GLU A 34 -1.07 7.13 -14.05
N VAL A 35 -0.95 6.29 -13.02
CA VAL A 35 0.02 6.50 -11.93
C VAL A 35 1.43 6.07 -12.35
N LEU A 36 1.57 4.93 -13.04
CA LEU A 36 2.88 4.38 -13.43
C LEU A 36 3.61 5.17 -14.52
N VAL A 37 2.90 6.02 -15.28
CA VAL A 37 3.56 6.94 -16.22
C VAL A 37 4.30 8.08 -15.51
N LEU A 38 4.11 8.27 -14.20
CA LEU A 38 4.81 9.30 -13.45
C LEU A 38 6.26 8.89 -13.12
N PRO A 39 7.24 9.80 -13.30
CA PRO A 39 8.67 9.52 -13.12
C PRO A 39 9.11 8.84 -11.81
N SER A 40 8.43 9.10 -10.70
CA SER A 40 8.82 8.56 -9.38
C SER A 40 8.09 7.27 -8.99
N LEU A 41 7.22 6.72 -9.85
CA LEU A 41 6.37 5.55 -9.54
C LEU A 41 6.62 4.38 -10.52
N PRO A 42 7.74 3.64 -10.37
CA PRO A 42 8.20 2.69 -11.39
C PRO A 42 7.38 1.38 -11.44
N SER A 43 6.66 1.04 -10.39
CA SER A 43 5.92 -0.23 -10.31
C SER A 43 4.80 -0.19 -9.28
N ALA A 44 3.82 -1.06 -9.44
CA ALA A 44 2.72 -1.25 -8.50
C ALA A 44 2.40 -2.74 -8.34
N ILE A 45 1.94 -3.12 -7.14
CA ILE A 45 1.31 -4.41 -6.90
C ILE A 45 -0.06 -4.16 -6.28
N ARG A 46 -1.07 -4.83 -6.83
CA ARG A 46 -2.45 -4.81 -6.33
C ARG A 46 -2.74 -6.13 -5.62
N TRP A 47 -3.40 -6.03 -4.48
CA TRP A 47 -3.75 -7.13 -3.60
C TRP A 47 -5.24 -7.15 -3.39
N GLU A 48 -5.78 -8.36 -3.31
CA GLU A 48 -7.15 -8.63 -2.90
C GLU A 48 -7.14 -9.43 -1.60
N ALA A 49 -8.10 -9.13 -0.73
CA ALA A 49 -8.21 -9.74 0.58
C ALA A 49 -8.68 -11.20 0.48
N MET A 50 -7.97 -12.10 1.17
CA MET A 50 -8.32 -13.51 1.20
C MET A 50 -9.61 -13.79 1.99
N SER A 51 -10.34 -14.84 1.61
CA SER A 51 -11.46 -15.37 2.40
C SER A 51 -11.09 -16.73 2.99
N PRO A 52 -11.41 -17.00 4.27
CA PRO A 52 -12.09 -16.11 5.23
C PRO A 52 -11.18 -15.00 5.79
N GLN A 53 -11.78 -13.88 6.21
CA GLN A 53 -11.05 -12.81 6.89
C GLN A 53 -10.62 -13.23 8.31
N PRO A 54 -9.46 -12.77 8.81
CA PRO A 54 -8.99 -13.09 10.16
C PRO A 54 -9.92 -12.65 11.28
N GLY A 55 -10.70 -11.58 11.05
CA GLY A 55 -11.67 -11.06 12.03
C GLY A 55 -12.35 -9.78 11.56
N PRO A 56 -13.46 -9.39 12.21
CA PRO A 56 -14.29 -8.24 11.79
C PRO A 56 -13.54 -6.91 11.84
N ASP A 57 -12.58 -6.76 12.76
CA ASP A 57 -11.80 -5.53 12.94
C ASP A 57 -10.58 -5.43 12.00
N THR A 58 -10.34 -6.44 11.18
CA THR A 58 -9.26 -6.40 10.19
C THR A 58 -9.63 -5.42 9.10
N LEU A 59 -8.72 -4.51 8.74
CA LEU A 59 -9.00 -3.48 7.73
C LEU A 59 -9.52 -4.08 6.41
N SER A 60 -8.94 -5.21 6.00
CA SER A 60 -9.31 -5.95 4.79
C SER A 60 -10.76 -6.47 4.77
N THR A 61 -11.40 -6.61 5.92
CA THR A 61 -12.84 -6.91 6.01
C THR A 61 -13.70 -5.78 5.46
N SER A 62 -13.27 -4.53 5.66
CA SER A 62 -13.98 -3.32 5.22
C SER A 62 -13.39 -2.69 3.96
N ALA A 63 -12.20 -3.14 3.54
CA ALA A 63 -11.45 -2.61 2.42
C ALA A 63 -10.69 -3.73 1.70
N PRO A 64 -11.36 -4.47 0.81
CA PRO A 64 -10.84 -5.73 0.29
C PRO A 64 -9.70 -5.55 -0.70
N TRP A 65 -9.41 -4.33 -1.19
CA TRP A 65 -8.33 -4.09 -2.14
C TRP A 65 -7.29 -3.13 -1.60
N LEU A 66 -6.02 -3.45 -1.87
CA LEU A 66 -4.86 -2.61 -1.56
C LEU A 66 -3.98 -2.51 -2.80
N THR A 67 -3.59 -1.30 -3.19
CA THR A 67 -2.52 -1.08 -4.18
C THR A 67 -1.33 -0.44 -3.50
N VAL A 68 -0.14 -1.00 -3.71
CA VAL A 68 1.13 -0.46 -3.24
C VAL A 68 1.96 -0.08 -4.45
N TYR A 69 2.22 1.21 -4.62
CA TYR A 69 3.13 1.72 -5.62
C TYR A 69 4.50 1.95 -4.98
N GLU A 70 5.55 1.50 -5.65
CA GLU A 70 6.91 1.89 -5.30
C GLU A 70 7.10 3.38 -5.59
N MET A 71 7.83 4.07 -4.73
CA MET A 71 8.27 5.44 -4.97
C MET A 71 9.80 5.52 -4.90
N THR A 72 10.44 5.97 -5.98
CA THR A 72 11.89 6.24 -5.95
C THR A 72 12.22 7.46 -5.08
N ASP A 73 11.26 8.38 -4.98
CA ASP A 73 11.33 9.57 -4.15
C ASP A 73 9.91 9.94 -3.65
N VAL A 74 9.63 9.74 -2.37
CA VAL A 74 8.33 10.00 -1.74
C VAL A 74 7.97 11.48 -1.78
N ASP A 75 8.97 12.37 -1.80
CA ASP A 75 8.78 13.82 -1.88
C ASP A 75 8.20 14.25 -3.24
N TYR A 76 8.27 13.39 -4.26
CA TYR A 76 7.63 13.62 -5.56
C TYR A 76 6.11 13.84 -5.44
N ARG A 77 5.48 13.37 -4.37
CA ARG A 77 4.06 13.67 -4.05
C ARG A 77 3.75 15.17 -4.01
N ASN A 78 4.76 16.01 -3.76
CA ASN A 78 4.63 17.46 -3.72
C ASN A 78 4.80 18.13 -5.09
N SER A 79 5.22 17.39 -6.11
CA SER A 79 5.41 17.92 -7.46
C SER A 79 4.08 18.36 -8.10
N PRO A 80 4.10 19.35 -9.00
CA PRO A 80 2.91 19.72 -9.77
C PRO A 80 2.34 18.55 -10.57
N ALA A 81 3.20 17.72 -11.16
CA ALA A 81 2.79 16.57 -11.96
C ALA A 81 2.03 15.52 -11.12
N PHE A 82 2.52 15.19 -9.92
CA PHE A 82 1.79 14.28 -9.03
C PHE A 82 0.47 14.89 -8.55
N ARG A 83 0.48 16.17 -8.16
CA ARG A 83 -0.75 16.86 -7.73
C ARG A 83 -1.78 17.01 -8.84
N ALA A 84 -1.35 17.06 -10.09
CA ALA A 84 -2.24 17.12 -11.24
C ALA A 84 -3.10 15.86 -11.40
N LEU A 85 -2.57 14.67 -11.05
CA LEU A 85 -3.39 13.44 -10.98
C LEU A 85 -4.58 13.58 -10.02
N ASN A 86 -4.40 14.33 -8.93
CA ASN A 86 -5.39 14.50 -7.87
C ASN A 86 -6.29 15.75 -8.03
N GLY A 87 -6.39 16.33 -9.24
CA GLY A 87 -7.44 17.33 -9.52
C GLY A 87 -6.99 18.73 -9.93
N GLN A 88 -5.88 18.88 -10.66
CA GLN A 88 -5.71 20.11 -11.46
C GLN A 88 -6.61 20.12 -12.70
N THR A 89 -7.09 18.96 -13.12
CA THR A 89 -8.24 18.79 -14.00
C THR A 89 -9.20 17.85 -13.28
N PRO A 90 -10.45 18.26 -13.00
CA PRO A 90 -11.42 17.34 -12.44
C PRO A 90 -11.53 16.11 -13.36
N PRO A 91 -11.67 14.89 -12.81
CA PRO A 91 -11.91 13.73 -13.64
C PRO A 91 -13.13 13.99 -14.53
N PRO A 92 -13.22 13.34 -15.71
CA PRO A 92 -14.45 13.37 -16.50
C PRO A 92 -15.67 13.13 -15.61
N GLN A 93 -16.74 13.90 -15.82
CA GLN A 93 -17.94 13.84 -14.96
C GLN A 93 -18.47 12.40 -14.80
N GLU A 94 -18.40 11.62 -15.88
CA GLU A 94 -18.72 10.20 -15.88
C GLU A 94 -17.87 9.42 -14.85
N LEU A 95 -16.54 9.58 -14.86
CA LEU A 95 -15.66 8.88 -13.93
C LEU A 95 -15.90 9.31 -12.46
N LEU A 96 -16.22 10.60 -12.25
CA LEU A 96 -16.63 11.09 -10.95
C LEU A 96 -17.89 10.38 -10.44
N ASP A 97 -18.91 10.28 -11.30
CA ASP A 97 -20.22 9.72 -10.95
C ASP A 97 -20.21 8.21 -10.82
N GLU A 98 -19.41 7.52 -11.64
CA GLU A 98 -19.35 6.07 -11.68
C GLU A 98 -18.41 5.49 -10.61
N ILE A 99 -17.25 6.11 -10.37
CA ILE A 99 -16.21 5.57 -9.50
C ILE A 99 -16.06 6.40 -8.23
N PHE A 100 -15.63 7.67 -8.35
CA PHE A 100 -15.16 8.44 -7.19
C PHE A 100 -16.25 8.75 -6.16
N LYS A 101 -17.53 8.86 -6.57
CA LYS A 101 -18.66 9.00 -5.64
C LYS A 101 -19.11 7.69 -4.98
N ASN A 102 -18.75 6.55 -5.56
CA ASN A 102 -19.24 5.23 -5.14
C ASN A 102 -18.14 4.36 -4.49
N ALA A 103 -16.93 4.88 -4.40
CA ALA A 103 -15.78 4.23 -3.76
C ALA A 103 -15.07 5.19 -2.81
N ARG A 104 -14.31 4.62 -1.88
CA ARG A 104 -13.43 5.34 -0.96
C ARG A 104 -12.01 4.83 -1.13
N PHE A 105 -11.06 5.77 -1.13
CA PHE A 105 -9.63 5.52 -1.18
C PHE A 105 -8.96 6.12 0.06
N ASP A 106 -8.26 5.29 0.82
CA ASP A 106 -7.43 5.72 1.94
C ASP A 106 -5.97 5.71 1.46
N THR A 107 -5.46 6.90 1.15
CA THR A 107 -4.13 7.12 0.54
C THR A 107 -3.13 7.50 1.61
N ARG A 108 -1.98 6.82 1.65
CA ARG A 108 -0.88 7.09 2.58
C ARG A 108 0.45 7.04 1.85
N PHE A 109 1.39 7.88 2.29
CA PHE A 109 2.74 7.95 1.76
C PHE A 109 3.70 7.65 2.88
N TYR A 110 4.61 6.71 2.67
CA TYR A 110 5.58 6.31 3.68
C TYR A 110 6.98 6.32 3.09
N GLN A 111 7.94 6.81 3.86
CA GLN A 111 9.35 6.69 3.57
C GLN A 111 9.84 5.32 4.04
N GLU A 112 10.60 4.61 3.21
CA GLU A 112 11.22 3.34 3.59
C GLU A 112 12.23 3.56 4.72
N VAL A 113 12.08 2.79 5.80
CA VAL A 113 12.96 2.83 6.97
C VAL A 113 13.93 1.65 6.94
N GLN A 114 13.43 0.45 6.66
CA GLN A 114 14.22 -0.77 6.65
C GLN A 114 13.65 -1.79 5.67
N ASN A 115 14.53 -2.58 5.04
CA ASN A 115 14.18 -3.80 4.33
C ASN A 115 14.95 -4.96 4.96
N TYR A 116 14.22 -5.93 5.51
CA TYR A 116 14.78 -7.14 6.10
C TYR A 116 14.35 -8.33 5.25
N GLU A 117 15.31 -8.98 4.62
CA GLU A 117 15.09 -10.16 3.78
C GLU A 117 15.38 -11.43 4.55
N ASN A 118 14.70 -12.52 4.21
CA ASN A 118 14.94 -13.81 4.85
C ASN A 118 16.38 -14.27 4.55
N PRO A 119 17.27 -14.41 5.55
CA PRO A 119 18.66 -14.79 5.31
C PRO A 119 18.81 -16.22 4.78
N ASN A 120 17.76 -17.05 4.91
CA ASN A 120 17.77 -18.45 4.49
C ASN A 120 17.20 -18.66 3.08
N VAL A 121 16.66 -17.62 2.44
CA VAL A 121 16.16 -17.71 1.06
C VAL A 121 17.29 -17.31 0.12
N THR A 122 17.83 -18.28 -0.63
CA THR A 122 18.87 -18.04 -1.64
C THR A 122 18.23 -17.91 -3.02
N GLY A 123 18.34 -16.74 -3.65
CA GLY A 123 17.78 -16.46 -4.98
C GLY A 123 17.27 -15.02 -5.09
N ALA A 124 16.76 -14.63 -6.26
CA ALA A 124 16.04 -13.37 -6.38
C ALA A 124 14.80 -13.42 -5.47
N PRO A 125 14.46 -12.34 -4.74
CA PRO A 125 13.23 -12.30 -3.95
C PRO A 125 12.05 -12.60 -4.87
N ALA A 126 11.32 -13.69 -4.59
CA ALA A 126 10.07 -13.94 -5.28
C ALA A 126 9.10 -12.80 -4.96
N ASP A 127 8.31 -12.38 -5.95
CA ASP A 127 7.12 -11.58 -5.66
C ASP A 127 6.27 -12.41 -4.69
N GLY A 128 6.16 -11.95 -3.45
CA GLY A 128 5.50 -12.72 -2.39
C GLY A 128 4.07 -13.03 -2.82
N ALA A 129 3.62 -14.27 -2.64
CA ALA A 129 2.25 -14.65 -2.99
C ALA A 129 1.19 -13.96 -2.09
N PHE A 130 1.62 -13.47 -0.92
CA PHE A 130 0.77 -12.86 0.08
C PHE A 130 1.44 -11.64 0.70
N LEU A 131 0.62 -10.68 1.16
CA LEU A 131 1.06 -9.51 1.90
C LEU A 131 0.32 -9.43 3.24
N ILE A 132 1.08 -9.19 4.32
CA ILE A 132 0.54 -8.72 5.60
C ILE A 132 0.93 -7.26 5.74
N SER A 133 -0.06 -6.37 5.77
CA SER A 133 0.14 -4.94 6.03
C SER A 133 -0.24 -4.62 7.47
N ALA A 134 0.74 -4.30 8.30
CA ALA A 134 0.54 -3.94 9.71
C ALA A 134 0.94 -2.49 9.96
N ALA A 135 0.19 -1.80 10.84
CA ALA A 135 0.51 -0.46 11.31
C ALA A 135 0.67 -0.50 12.83
N LEU A 136 1.75 0.12 13.33
CA LEU A 136 2.04 0.23 14.75
C LEU A 136 2.18 1.71 15.10
N GLN A 137 1.66 2.11 16.26
CA GLN A 137 1.78 3.47 16.78
C GLN A 137 2.56 3.40 18.10
N PRO A 138 3.90 3.50 18.07
CA PRO A 138 4.67 3.57 19.30
C PRO A 138 4.35 4.89 20.05
N PRO A 139 4.59 4.93 21.38
CA PRO A 139 4.51 6.17 22.14
C PRO A 139 5.46 7.24 21.58
N ALA A 140 5.09 8.50 21.71
CA ALA A 140 5.77 9.60 21.01
C ALA A 140 7.09 10.08 21.65
N SER A 141 7.51 9.52 22.80
CA SER A 141 8.78 9.93 23.41
C SER A 141 9.96 9.36 22.62
N THR A 142 11.05 10.11 22.58
CA THR A 142 12.29 9.72 21.87
C THR A 142 12.79 8.36 22.35
N GLU A 143 12.75 8.12 23.67
CA GLU A 143 13.18 6.87 24.29
C GLU A 143 12.28 5.71 23.86
N ALA A 144 10.96 5.88 23.86
CA ALA A 144 10.04 4.82 23.46
C ALA A 144 10.15 4.48 21.96
N ILE A 145 10.40 5.48 21.11
CA ILE A 145 10.66 5.26 19.68
C ILE A 145 11.97 4.49 19.48
N ALA A 146 13.02 4.85 20.22
CA ALA A 146 14.30 4.15 20.16
C ALA A 146 14.17 2.69 20.62
N ASP A 147 13.48 2.46 21.73
CA ASP A 147 13.19 1.11 22.26
C ASP A 147 12.36 0.29 21.28
N PHE A 148 11.32 0.90 20.68
CA PHE A 148 10.50 0.26 19.65
C PHE A 148 11.33 -0.16 18.44
N ASN A 149 12.15 0.75 17.90
CA ASN A 149 13.00 0.47 16.75
C ASN A 149 14.02 -0.63 17.05
N LYS A 150 14.61 -0.63 18.25
CA LYS A 150 15.54 -1.66 18.70
C LYS A 150 14.85 -3.02 18.79
N TRP A 151 13.70 -3.10 19.47
CA TRP A 151 12.92 -4.34 19.54
C TRP A 151 12.51 -4.84 18.15
N TYR A 152 12.06 -3.93 17.28
CA TYR A 152 11.63 -4.29 15.94
C TYR A 152 12.77 -4.92 15.14
N ALA A 153 13.95 -4.29 15.17
CA ALA A 153 15.13 -4.74 14.46
C ALA A 153 15.74 -6.03 15.04
N ASP A 154 15.94 -6.09 16.36
CA ASP A 154 16.73 -7.13 17.02
C ASP A 154 15.92 -8.42 17.29
N GLU A 155 14.60 -8.28 17.50
CA GLU A 155 13.76 -9.39 17.96
C GLU A 155 12.60 -9.68 17.00
N HIS A 156 11.80 -8.66 16.67
CA HIS A 156 10.54 -8.86 15.97
C HIS A 156 10.72 -9.40 14.55
N LEU A 157 11.63 -8.82 13.78
CA LEU A 157 11.91 -9.25 12.40
C LEU A 157 12.45 -10.69 12.34
N ALA A 158 13.37 -11.04 13.24
CA ALA A 158 13.90 -12.40 13.33
C ALA A 158 12.83 -13.41 13.75
N MET A 159 11.87 -13.01 14.58
CA MET A 159 10.70 -13.82 14.91
C MET A 159 9.80 -14.03 13.69
N LEU A 160 9.46 -12.98 12.95
CA LEU A 160 8.65 -13.07 11.72
C LEU A 160 9.33 -13.95 10.65
N ALA A 161 10.65 -13.88 10.54
CA ALA A 161 11.43 -14.66 9.58
C ALA A 161 11.37 -16.18 9.79
N LYS A 162 10.87 -16.64 10.94
CA LYS A 162 10.61 -18.07 11.21
C LYS A 162 9.31 -18.58 10.58
N ALA A 163 8.44 -17.69 10.12
CA ALA A 163 7.17 -18.08 9.50
C ALA A 163 7.42 -18.79 8.16
N PRO A 164 6.77 -19.95 7.90
CA PRO A 164 6.85 -20.61 6.61
C PRO A 164 6.42 -19.68 5.47
N GLY A 165 7.23 -19.61 4.41
CA GLY A 165 6.96 -18.74 3.26
C GLY A 165 7.32 -17.26 3.48
N TYR A 166 7.94 -16.91 4.60
CA TYR A 166 8.44 -15.55 4.81
C TYR A 166 9.52 -15.19 3.77
N VAL A 167 9.27 -14.12 3.02
CA VAL A 167 10.20 -13.58 2.02
C VAL A 167 10.98 -12.40 2.60
N ARG A 168 10.27 -11.37 3.08
CA ARG A 168 10.84 -10.13 3.61
C ARG A 168 9.83 -9.31 4.41
N THR A 169 10.34 -8.36 5.18
CA THR A 169 9.58 -7.26 5.78
C THR A 169 10.18 -5.94 5.33
N ARG A 170 9.33 -5.03 4.87
CA ARG A 170 9.69 -3.63 4.63
C ARG A 170 8.95 -2.77 5.63
N SER A 171 9.68 -2.00 6.42
CA SER A 171 9.09 -1.00 7.30
C SER A 171 9.19 0.39 6.66
N ALA A 172 8.16 1.19 6.88
CA ALA A 172 8.07 2.53 6.33
C ALA A 172 7.33 3.44 7.33
N ALA A 173 7.70 4.72 7.38
CA ALA A 173 7.20 5.72 8.33
C ALA A 173 6.75 7.01 7.63
#